data_AF-A0AAV0S2Y0-F1
#
_entry.id   AF-A0AAV0S2Y0-F1
#
_cell.length_a   1.000
_cell.length_b   1.000
_cell.length_c   1.000
_cell.angle_alpha   90.00
_cell.angle_beta   90.00
_cell.angle_gamma   90.00
#
_symmetry.space_group_name_H-M   'P 1'
#
loop_
_entity.id
_entity.type
_entity.pdbx_description
1 polymer ?
#
loop_
_entity_poly.entity_id
_entity_poly.type
_entity_poly.pdbx_seq_one_letter_code
_entity_poly.pdbx_strand_id
1 'polypeptide(L)'
;MLGGMMLRRLRCVPSLVRPPLKFFSYSSSTSRSTSSVKDSAAAISKSAAAGAADALEDDEELLESVVSVRPVTFPVLLEPRVVVYDGVCHLCHRGVKWVIQVDKQAKIKFCCVQSLAAEPYLRLCGLEREDVLRRFLFVEGPGLYHQGSTAALKVLSHLPLPYSALSSLLIVPAPLLDAVYDHVAKRRYGWFGKADNCLVLNDTELLDRFIDKDEMTGK
;
A
#
# COMPACT_ATOMS: atom_id res chain seq x y z
N MET A 1 12.62 29.50 -25.05
CA MET A 1 13.59 28.50 -24.54
C MET A 1 12.81 27.55 -23.63
N LEU A 2 12.65 26.29 -24.06
CA LEU A 2 11.83 25.27 -23.38
C LEU A 2 12.52 24.82 -22.09
N GLY A 3 11.89 25.08 -20.94
CA GLY A 3 12.31 24.55 -19.65
C GLY A 3 12.02 23.05 -19.60
N GLY A 4 13.07 22.23 -19.58
CA GLY A 4 12.95 20.79 -19.39
C GLY A 4 12.48 20.48 -17.97
N MET A 5 11.23 20.04 -17.83
CA MET A 5 10.73 19.44 -16.59
C MET A 5 11.48 18.11 -16.36
N MET A 6 12.39 18.10 -15.40
CA MET A 6 13.05 16.89 -14.92
C MET A 6 12.00 16.00 -14.24
N LEU A 7 11.53 14.96 -14.91
CA LEU A 7 10.74 13.88 -14.30
C LEU A 7 11.56 13.32 -13.12
N ARG A 8 11.06 13.48 -11.89
CA ARG A 8 11.72 12.92 -10.71
C ARG A 8 11.73 11.40 -10.87
N ARG A 9 12.90 10.79 -10.75
CA ARG A 9 12.99 9.33 -10.65
C ARG A 9 12.23 8.90 -9.40
N LEU A 10 11.07 8.28 -9.56
CA LEU A 10 10.47 7.44 -8.54
C LEU A 10 11.46 6.30 -8.27
N ARG A 11 12.42 6.55 -7.37
CA ARG A 11 13.20 5.48 -6.77
C ARG A 11 12.19 4.65 -6.00
N CYS A 12 12.15 3.35 -6.29
CA CYS A 12 11.41 2.39 -5.49
C CYS A 12 11.59 2.74 -4.02
N VAL A 13 10.53 3.17 -3.34
CA VAL A 13 10.58 3.32 -1.89
C VAL A 13 10.95 1.92 -1.38
N PRO A 14 12.05 1.76 -0.63
CA PRO A 14 12.42 0.46 -0.08
C PRO A 14 11.20 -0.07 0.68
N SER A 15 10.81 -1.33 0.44
CA SER A 15 9.79 -1.96 1.28
C SER A 15 10.31 -1.88 2.71
N LEU A 16 9.74 -0.99 3.52
CA LEU A 16 10.00 -0.98 4.95
C LEU A 16 9.32 -2.22 5.50
N VAL A 17 10.04 -3.35 5.45
CA VAL A 17 9.70 -4.58 6.14
C VAL A 17 9.64 -4.22 7.61
N ARG A 18 8.43 -3.99 8.14
CA ARG A 18 8.25 -4.00 9.59
C ARG A 18 8.38 -5.46 10.03
N PRO A 19 9.17 -5.76 11.07
CA PRO A 19 9.22 -7.11 11.61
C PRO A 19 7.81 -7.54 12.06
N PRO A 20 7.47 -8.83 11.98
CA PRO A 20 6.14 -9.31 12.33
C PRO A 20 5.82 -8.92 13.78
N LEU A 21 4.73 -8.18 13.97
CA LEU A 21 4.17 -7.93 15.28
C LEU A 21 3.83 -9.28 15.90
N LYS A 22 4.56 -9.64 16.96
CA LYS A 22 4.24 -10.79 17.80
C LYS A 22 2.82 -10.61 18.32
N PHE A 23 1.90 -11.44 17.84
CA PHE A 23 0.56 -11.56 18.36
C PHE A 23 0.64 -11.92 19.85
N PHE A 24 0.44 -10.95 20.73
CA PHE A 24 0.14 -11.23 22.13
C PHE A 24 -1.31 -11.75 22.16
N SER A 25 -1.44 -13.06 22.31
CA SER A 25 -2.72 -13.72 22.58
C SER A 25 -3.28 -13.19 23.91
N TYR A 26 -4.23 -12.26 23.85
CA TYR A 26 -5.03 -11.90 25.01
C TYR A 26 -6.16 -12.92 25.14
N SER A 27 -5.93 -13.95 25.97
CA SER A 27 -6.96 -14.89 26.36
C SER A 27 -7.95 -14.17 27.28
N SER A 28 -9.14 -13.89 26.75
CA SER A 28 -10.28 -13.43 27.50
C SER A 28 -10.81 -14.55 28.38
N SER A 29 -10.68 -14.41 29.70
CA SER A 29 -11.47 -15.20 30.66
C SER A 29 -12.01 -14.29 31.76
N THR A 30 -13.32 -14.14 31.69
CA THR A 30 -14.25 -13.57 32.66
C THR A 30 -14.20 -14.27 34.02
N SER A 31 -14.23 -13.51 35.11
CA SER A 31 -15.14 -13.80 36.23
C SER A 31 -15.29 -12.60 37.17
N ARG A 32 -16.55 -12.30 37.45
CA ARG A 32 -17.14 -11.34 38.38
C ARG A 32 -17.00 -11.86 39.83
N SER A 33 -16.86 -10.98 40.83
CA SER A 33 -17.64 -10.91 42.10
C SER A 33 -16.85 -10.45 43.35
N THR A 34 -17.20 -9.25 43.83
CA THR A 34 -17.53 -8.82 45.21
C THR A 34 -16.68 -9.20 46.45
N SER A 35 -16.33 -8.16 47.24
CA SER A 35 -16.62 -7.94 48.68
C SER A 35 -15.44 -7.66 49.65
N SER A 36 -15.64 -6.58 50.42
CA SER A 36 -15.31 -6.32 51.84
C SER A 36 -13.88 -6.31 52.42
N VAL A 37 -13.48 -5.08 52.82
CA VAL A 37 -13.00 -4.54 54.13
C VAL A 37 -12.12 -5.37 55.09
N LYS A 38 -11.14 -4.64 55.69
CA LYS A 38 -10.40 -4.81 56.98
C LYS A 38 -9.06 -5.58 56.88
N ASP A 39 -7.99 -5.31 57.62
CA ASP A 39 -7.55 -4.29 58.60
C ASP A 39 -6.03 -4.54 58.84
N SER A 40 -5.30 -3.51 59.34
CA SER A 40 -4.14 -3.60 60.25
C SER A 40 -2.72 -4.02 59.77
N ALA A 41 -1.86 -2.99 59.67
CA ALA A 41 -0.69 -2.67 60.51
C ALA A 41 0.51 -3.63 60.76
N ALA A 42 1.67 -2.96 60.97
CA ALA A 42 2.99 -3.36 61.50
C ALA A 42 4.02 -3.83 60.44
N ALA A 43 4.97 -3.00 59.96
CA ALA A 43 6.15 -2.39 60.61
C ALA A 43 7.30 -3.37 60.93
N ILE A 44 8.50 -3.14 60.35
CA ILE A 44 9.77 -2.79 61.05
C ILE A 44 11.03 -2.95 60.14
N SER A 45 11.83 -1.86 60.10
CA SER A 45 13.29 -1.65 59.93
C SER A 45 14.05 -2.17 58.69
N LYS A 46 14.78 -1.37 57.89
CA LYS A 46 15.85 -0.33 58.06
C LYS A 46 17.29 -0.89 57.95
N SER A 47 18.05 -0.42 56.94
CA SER A 47 19.42 0.15 57.02
C SER A 47 19.82 0.71 55.62
N ALA A 48 19.99 2.04 55.47
CA ALA A 48 21.22 2.86 55.62
C ALA A 48 22.21 2.70 54.44
N ALA A 49 22.29 3.68 53.51
CA ALA A 49 23.19 4.87 53.47
C ALA A 49 24.62 4.49 52.99
N ALA A 50 25.40 5.22 52.18
CA ALA A 50 25.47 6.57 51.60
C ALA A 50 26.42 6.47 50.35
N GLY A 51 26.71 7.43 49.46
CA GLY A 51 26.44 8.87 49.26
C GLY A 51 26.97 9.28 47.86
N ALA A 52 26.38 10.32 47.25
CA ALA A 52 27.01 11.63 46.88
C ALA A 52 28.00 11.58 45.68
N ALA A 53 28.04 12.50 44.69
CA ALA A 53 27.36 13.76 44.36
C ALA A 53 27.75 14.19 42.92
N ASP A 54 27.26 15.37 42.51
CA ASP A 54 27.51 16.20 41.30
C ASP A 54 26.74 15.84 40.02
N ALA A 55 25.75 16.60 39.52
CA ALA A 55 25.55 18.03 39.24
C ALA A 55 25.98 18.45 37.81
N LEU A 56 25.11 19.28 37.20
CA LEU A 56 25.22 20.05 35.94
C LEU A 56 24.54 19.43 34.71
N GLU A 57 23.30 19.87 34.44
CA GLU A 57 22.68 19.86 33.11
C GLU A 57 22.05 21.25 32.88
N ASP A 58 22.84 22.15 32.32
CA ASP A 58 22.40 23.32 31.55
C ASP A 58 23.20 23.25 30.25
N ASP A 59 22.54 22.90 29.14
CA ASP A 59 22.90 23.39 27.81
C ASP A 59 21.63 23.29 26.95
N GLU A 60 20.90 24.40 26.98
CA GLU A 60 20.05 24.87 25.91
C GLU A 60 20.84 24.95 24.58
N GLU A 61 20.06 24.94 23.49
CA GLU A 61 20.44 25.39 22.16
C GLU A 61 21.01 24.36 21.17
N LEU A 62 20.39 24.36 19.98
CA LEU A 62 20.74 23.66 18.73
C LEU A 62 20.26 22.22 18.57
N LEU A 63 18.95 22.06 18.32
CA LEU A 63 18.46 21.29 17.16
C LEU A 63 17.00 21.61 16.80
N GLU A 64 16.69 22.91 16.69
CA GLU A 64 15.70 23.36 15.72
C GLU A 64 16.32 23.31 14.33
N SER A 65 16.08 22.22 13.59
CA SER A 65 15.79 22.33 12.15
C SER A 65 15.37 20.98 11.56
N VAL A 66 14.28 21.05 10.79
CA VAL A 66 13.87 20.15 9.70
C VAL A 66 13.45 18.71 10.03
N VAL A 67 12.24 18.53 10.56
CA VAL A 67 11.18 17.89 9.74
C VAL A 67 9.81 18.51 10.08
N SER A 68 9.45 19.58 9.38
CA SER A 68 8.04 19.95 9.23
C SER A 68 7.39 18.90 8.33
N VAL A 69 7.04 17.74 8.89
CA VAL A 69 6.02 16.90 8.25
C VAL A 69 4.71 17.64 8.47
N ARG A 70 4.28 18.43 7.48
CA ARG A 70 2.87 18.81 7.43
C ARG A 70 2.08 17.50 7.47
N PRO A 71 1.23 17.27 8.48
CA PRO A 71 0.35 16.11 8.42
C PRO A 71 -0.44 16.26 7.12
N VAL A 72 -0.29 15.31 6.20
CA VAL A 72 -1.11 15.30 5.00
C VAL A 72 -2.54 15.16 5.49
N THR A 73 -3.27 16.26 5.49
CA THR A 73 -4.67 16.33 5.86
C THR A 73 -5.44 15.48 4.86
N PHE A 74 -5.67 14.22 5.21
CA PHE A 74 -6.49 13.31 4.43
C PHE A 74 -7.92 13.33 4.98
N PRO A 75 -8.85 13.95 4.25
CA PRO A 75 -10.15 13.36 4.03
C PRO A 75 -10.23 13.06 2.54
N VAL A 76 -9.38 12.16 2.03
CA VAL A 76 -9.47 11.75 0.63
C VAL A 76 -10.55 10.69 0.54
N LEU A 77 -11.68 11.06 -0.05
CA LEU A 77 -12.55 10.10 -0.72
C LEU A 77 -11.68 9.42 -1.77
N LEU A 78 -11.22 8.20 -1.48
CA LEU A 78 -10.45 7.42 -2.43
C LEU A 78 -11.24 7.27 -3.72
N GLU A 79 -10.54 7.37 -4.84
CA GLU A 79 -11.19 7.26 -6.12
C GLU A 79 -11.61 5.81 -6.35
N PRO A 80 -12.85 5.56 -6.82
CA PRO A 80 -13.27 4.21 -7.17
C PRO A 80 -12.62 3.76 -8.47
N ARG A 81 -12.62 2.44 -8.70
CA ARG A 81 -12.13 1.77 -9.93
C ARG A 81 -10.64 2.03 -10.20
N VAL A 82 -9.82 1.88 -9.16
CA VAL A 82 -8.37 2.04 -9.24
C VAL A 82 -7.69 0.68 -9.33
N VAL A 83 -6.83 0.51 -10.33
CA VAL A 83 -5.91 -0.63 -10.46
C VAL A 83 -4.57 -0.24 -9.86
N VAL A 84 -4.19 -0.90 -8.77
CA VAL A 84 -2.85 -0.78 -8.18
C VAL A 84 -2.01 -1.96 -8.66
N TYR A 85 -0.88 -1.67 -9.32
CA TYR A 85 -0.06 -2.71 -9.96
C TYR A 85 1.43 -2.43 -9.83
N ASP A 86 2.24 -3.40 -10.24
CA ASP A 86 3.69 -3.29 -10.24
C ASP A 86 4.24 -2.50 -11.45
N GLY A 87 4.62 -1.24 -11.23
CA GLY A 87 5.08 -0.32 -12.26
C GLY A 87 6.44 -0.63 -12.90
N VAL A 88 7.23 -1.56 -12.32
CA VAL A 88 8.53 -1.98 -12.88
C VAL A 88 8.44 -3.28 -13.68
N CYS A 89 7.30 -3.96 -13.66
CA CYS A 89 7.09 -5.19 -14.43
C CYS A 89 6.63 -4.89 -15.86
N HIS A 90 7.37 -5.37 -16.87
CA HIS A 90 6.98 -5.19 -18.28
C HIS A 90 5.65 -5.84 -18.63
N LEU A 91 5.35 -7.03 -18.10
CA LEU A 91 4.06 -7.70 -18.34
C LEU A 91 2.90 -6.87 -17.80
N CYS A 92 3.00 -6.42 -16.55
CA CYS A 92 1.95 -5.63 -15.92
C CYS A 92 1.77 -4.29 -16.65
N HIS A 93 2.87 -3.61 -17.00
CA HIS A 93 2.81 -2.35 -17.75
C HIS A 93 2.14 -2.55 -19.12
N ARG A 94 2.50 -3.60 -19.87
CA ARG A 94 1.84 -3.92 -21.14
C ARG A 94 0.33 -4.15 -20.97
N GLY A 95 -0.07 -4.87 -19.91
CA GLY A 95 -1.48 -5.06 -19.58
C GLY A 95 -2.19 -3.74 -19.31
N VAL A 96 -1.60 -2.86 -18.51
CA VAL A 96 -2.15 -1.53 -18.22
C VAL A 96 -2.27 -0.67 -19.48
N LYS A 97 -1.24 -0.62 -20.33
CA LYS A 97 -1.31 0.08 -21.62
C LYS A 97 -2.48 -0.42 -22.46
N TRP A 98 -2.66 -1.73 -22.54
CA TRP A 98 -3.78 -2.33 -23.27
C TRP A 98 -5.14 -1.93 -22.68
N VAL A 99 -5.30 -1.98 -21.35
CA VAL A 99 -6.55 -1.53 -20.70
C VAL A 99 -6.82 -0.05 -21.00
N ILE A 100 -5.81 0.83 -20.92
CA ILE A 100 -5.97 2.25 -21.25
C ILE A 100 -6.41 2.43 -22.71
N GLN A 101 -5.83 1.67 -23.63
CA GLN A 101 -6.19 1.74 -25.05
C GLN A 101 -7.64 1.32 -25.32
N VAL A 102 -8.15 0.32 -24.59
CA VAL A 102 -9.50 -0.21 -24.75
C VAL A 102 -10.55 0.62 -24.00
N ASP A 103 -10.21 1.15 -22.81
CA ASP A 103 -11.09 1.96 -21.96
C ASP A 103 -11.24 3.39 -22.48
N LYS A 104 -11.95 3.55 -23.61
CA LYS A 104 -12.20 4.85 -24.26
C LYS A 104 -12.99 5.83 -23.38
N GLN A 105 -13.73 5.32 -22.40
CA GLN A 105 -14.54 6.13 -21.48
C GLN A 105 -13.78 6.51 -20.20
N ALA A 106 -12.51 6.13 -20.09
CA ALA A 106 -11.64 6.45 -18.97
C ALA A 106 -12.21 6.05 -17.59
N LYS A 107 -12.95 4.93 -17.52
CA LYS A 107 -13.64 4.46 -16.31
C LYS A 107 -12.71 3.94 -15.22
N ILE A 108 -11.57 3.37 -15.61
CA ILE A 108 -10.60 2.75 -14.71
C ILE A 108 -9.44 3.71 -14.53
N LYS A 109 -8.90 3.85 -13.32
CA LYS A 109 -7.69 4.63 -13.07
C LYS A 109 -6.56 3.73 -12.58
N PHE A 110 -5.33 4.19 -12.65
CA PHE A 110 -4.15 3.38 -12.34
C PHE A 110 -3.28 4.03 -11.26
N CYS A 111 -2.57 3.20 -10.52
CA CYS A 111 -1.60 3.62 -9.53
C CYS A 111 -0.45 2.61 -9.48
N CYS A 112 0.78 3.09 -9.42
CA CYS A 112 1.93 2.22 -9.20
C CYS A 112 2.04 1.88 -7.71
N VAL A 113 2.22 0.59 -7.39
CA VAL A 113 2.44 0.13 -6.01
C VAL A 113 3.70 0.72 -5.37
N GLN A 114 4.61 1.31 -6.16
CA GLN A 114 5.80 1.99 -5.69
C GLN A 114 5.54 3.43 -5.19
N SER A 115 4.39 4.02 -5.53
CA SER A 115 4.03 5.39 -5.15
C SER A 115 3.48 5.46 -3.71
N LEU A 116 3.58 6.64 -3.09
CA LEU A 116 2.95 6.97 -1.81
C LEU A 116 1.42 7.03 -1.93
N ALA A 117 0.88 7.39 -3.10
CA ALA A 117 -0.56 7.41 -3.36
C ALA A 117 -1.23 6.03 -3.26
N ALA A 118 -0.47 4.94 -3.38
CA ALA A 118 -0.98 3.58 -3.20
C ALA A 118 -1.32 3.26 -1.72
N GLU A 119 -0.65 3.90 -0.75
CA GLU A 119 -0.81 3.59 0.67
C GLU A 119 -2.24 3.62 1.20
N PRO A 120 -3.06 4.67 0.94
CA PRO A 120 -4.42 4.68 1.45
C PRO A 120 -5.28 3.54 0.87
N TYR A 121 -5.04 3.11 -0.38
CA TYR A 121 -5.74 1.96 -0.97
C TYR A 121 -5.34 0.66 -0.27
N LEU A 122 -4.04 0.47 -0.01
CA LEU A 122 -3.52 -0.71 0.69
C LEU A 122 -4.08 -0.79 2.12
N ARG A 123 -4.06 0.33 2.85
CA ARG A 123 -4.60 0.42 4.21
C ARG A 123 -6.11 0.12 4.25
N LEU A 124 -6.87 0.64 3.30
CA LEU A 124 -8.31 0.39 3.19
C LEU A 124 -8.60 -1.11 2.96
N CYS A 125 -7.76 -1.78 2.18
CA CYS A 125 -7.92 -3.19 1.85
C CYS A 125 -7.33 -4.14 2.91
N GLY A 126 -6.53 -3.62 3.86
CA GLY A 126 -5.78 -4.42 4.82
C GLY A 126 -4.66 -5.24 4.18
N LEU A 127 -4.04 -4.72 3.12
CA LEU A 127 -3.01 -5.39 2.33
C LEU A 127 -1.66 -4.72 2.47
N GLU A 128 -0.59 -5.48 2.26
CA GLU A 128 0.76 -4.94 2.16
C GLU A 128 1.19 -4.77 0.70
N ARG A 129 2.31 -4.06 0.47
CA ARG A 129 2.83 -3.84 -0.90
C ARG A 129 3.21 -5.16 -1.56
N GLU A 130 3.70 -6.11 -0.77
CA GLU A 130 4.14 -7.45 -1.15
C GLU A 130 2.97 -8.28 -1.72
N ASP A 131 1.77 -8.09 -1.20
CA ASP A 131 0.57 -8.75 -1.72
C ASP A 131 0.24 -8.26 -3.12
N VAL A 132 0.28 -6.95 -3.32
CA VAL A 132 0.03 -6.32 -4.63
C VAL A 132 1.14 -6.64 -5.64
N LEU A 133 2.39 -6.77 -5.16
CA LEU A 133 3.49 -7.25 -5.98
C LEU A 133 3.26 -8.69 -6.43
N ARG A 134 2.64 -9.56 -5.63
CA ARG A 134 2.32 -10.93 -6.04
C ARG A 134 1.12 -10.97 -6.99
N ARG A 135 0.05 -10.28 -6.64
CA ARG A 135 -1.22 -10.21 -7.38
C ARG A 135 -1.70 -8.77 -7.41
N PHE A 136 -1.83 -8.17 -8.59
CA PHE A 136 -2.28 -6.78 -8.67
C PHE A 136 -3.67 -6.63 -8.04
N LEU A 137 -3.96 -5.40 -7.60
CA LEU A 137 -5.17 -5.05 -6.86
C LEU A 137 -6.08 -4.22 -7.74
N PHE A 138 -7.38 -4.53 -7.72
CA PHE A 138 -8.43 -3.67 -8.27
C PHE A 138 -9.38 -3.25 -7.17
N VAL A 139 -9.50 -1.94 -6.94
CA VAL A 139 -10.39 -1.35 -5.93
C VAL A 139 -11.59 -0.77 -6.65
N GLU A 140 -12.75 -1.39 -6.50
CA GLU A 140 -14.00 -0.91 -7.14
C GLU A 140 -14.59 0.27 -6.36
N GLY A 141 -14.45 0.26 -5.04
CA GLY A 141 -14.97 1.28 -4.13
C GLY A 141 -14.66 0.97 -2.67
N PRO A 142 -15.31 1.67 -1.73
CA PRO A 142 -15.06 1.49 -0.29
C PRO A 142 -15.29 0.05 0.15
N GLY A 143 -14.24 -0.62 0.62
CA GLY A 143 -14.31 -2.01 1.10
C GLY A 143 -14.54 -3.09 0.03
N LEU A 144 -14.64 -2.71 -1.25
CA LEU A 144 -14.82 -3.65 -2.36
C LEU A 144 -13.57 -3.67 -3.23
N TYR A 145 -12.78 -4.73 -3.07
CA TYR A 145 -11.56 -4.94 -3.84
C TYR A 145 -11.39 -6.40 -4.27
N HIS A 146 -10.59 -6.61 -5.30
CA HIS A 146 -10.27 -7.91 -5.86
C HIS A 146 -8.78 -8.01 -6.16
N GLN A 147 -8.23 -9.22 -6.13
CA GLN A 147 -6.82 -9.48 -6.49
C GLN A 147 -6.72 -10.53 -7.62
N GLY A 148 -5.60 -10.51 -8.33
CA GLY A 148 -5.19 -11.59 -9.23
C GLY A 148 -6.14 -11.79 -10.41
N SER A 149 -6.54 -13.04 -10.66
CA SER A 149 -7.38 -13.38 -11.82
C SER A 149 -8.78 -12.75 -11.72
N THR A 150 -9.34 -12.72 -10.52
CA THR A 150 -10.65 -12.10 -10.25
C THR A 150 -10.60 -10.59 -10.50
N ALA A 151 -9.52 -9.92 -10.07
CA ALA A 151 -9.30 -8.52 -10.38
C ALA A 151 -9.27 -8.27 -11.90
N ALA A 152 -8.59 -9.12 -12.67
CA ALA A 152 -8.52 -8.99 -14.12
C ALA A 152 -9.90 -9.10 -14.78
N LEU A 153 -10.70 -10.10 -14.39
CA LEU A 153 -12.05 -10.28 -14.91
C LEU A 153 -12.99 -9.13 -14.52
N LYS A 154 -12.85 -8.58 -13.31
CA LYS A 154 -13.60 -7.40 -12.86
C LYS A 154 -13.21 -6.14 -13.63
N VAL A 155 -11.93 -5.92 -13.87
CA VAL A 155 -11.46 -4.85 -14.77
C VAL A 155 -12.09 -5.00 -16.15
N LEU A 156 -12.08 -6.22 -16.73
CA LEU A 156 -12.70 -6.49 -18.03
C LEU A 156 -14.21 -6.19 -18.03
N SER A 157 -14.92 -6.45 -16.94
CA SER A 157 -16.36 -6.17 -16.86
C SER A 157 -16.73 -4.69 -17.07
N HIS A 158 -15.81 -3.77 -16.74
CA HIS A 158 -16.01 -2.32 -16.92
C HIS A 158 -15.65 -1.80 -18.32
N LEU A 159 -14.98 -2.61 -19.13
CA LEU A 159 -14.61 -2.28 -20.51
C LEU A 159 -15.82 -2.35 -21.44
N PRO A 160 -15.76 -1.72 -22.63
CA PRO A 160 -16.82 -1.87 -23.63
C PRO A 160 -16.95 -3.32 -24.12
N LEU A 161 -18.12 -3.66 -24.68
CA LEU A 161 -18.29 -4.91 -25.42
C LEU A 161 -17.33 -4.94 -26.63
N PRO A 162 -16.76 -6.11 -26.98
CA PRO A 162 -17.06 -7.44 -26.47
C PRO A 162 -16.29 -7.83 -25.20
N TYR A 163 -15.35 -7.01 -24.72
CA TYR A 163 -14.45 -7.39 -23.61
C TYR A 163 -15.19 -7.61 -22.29
N SER A 164 -16.25 -6.83 -22.02
CA SER A 164 -17.11 -7.05 -20.85
C SER A 164 -17.70 -8.47 -20.83
N ALA A 165 -17.95 -9.09 -21.97
CA ALA A 165 -18.48 -10.46 -22.03
C ALA A 165 -17.47 -11.51 -21.51
N LEU A 166 -16.16 -11.24 -21.57
CA LEU A 166 -15.14 -12.12 -21.00
C LEU A 166 -15.22 -12.20 -19.46
N SER A 167 -15.87 -11.22 -18.80
CA SER A 167 -16.13 -11.30 -17.36
C SER A 167 -17.09 -12.45 -17.00
N SER A 168 -17.82 -13.02 -17.96
CA SER A 168 -18.61 -14.26 -17.76
C SER A 168 -17.75 -15.45 -17.33
N LEU A 169 -16.44 -15.43 -17.58
CA LEU A 169 -15.49 -16.43 -17.07
C LEU A 169 -15.38 -16.44 -15.54
N LEU A 170 -15.99 -15.48 -14.83
CA LEU A 170 -16.19 -15.56 -13.39
C LEU A 170 -17.04 -16.77 -12.95
N ILE A 171 -17.73 -17.43 -13.89
CA ILE A 171 -18.42 -18.71 -13.62
C ILE A 171 -17.44 -19.87 -13.38
N VAL A 172 -16.21 -19.75 -13.88
CA VAL A 172 -15.15 -20.74 -13.66
C VAL A 172 -14.65 -20.62 -12.22
N PRO A 173 -14.42 -21.73 -11.50
CA PRO A 173 -13.95 -21.68 -10.12
C PRO A 173 -12.67 -20.85 -9.96
N ALA A 174 -12.70 -19.88 -9.04
CA ALA A 174 -11.57 -19.00 -8.76
C ALA A 174 -10.22 -19.72 -8.52
N PRO A 175 -10.14 -20.89 -7.84
CA PRO A 175 -8.86 -21.57 -7.63
C PRO A 175 -8.16 -21.97 -8.92
N LEU A 176 -8.91 -22.33 -9.98
CA LEU A 176 -8.34 -22.71 -11.26
C LEU A 176 -7.75 -21.48 -11.97
N LEU A 177 -8.52 -20.39 -12.00
CA LEU A 177 -8.09 -19.13 -12.60
C LEU A 177 -6.88 -18.54 -11.88
N ASP A 178 -6.88 -18.59 -10.54
CA ASP A 178 -5.79 -18.13 -9.71
C ASP A 178 -4.54 -19.02 -9.85
N ALA A 179 -4.68 -20.34 -10.03
CA ALA A 179 -3.53 -21.21 -10.27
C ALA A 179 -2.80 -20.86 -11.57
N VAL A 180 -3.55 -20.61 -12.65
CA VAL A 180 -2.98 -20.15 -13.92
C VAL A 180 -2.35 -18.76 -13.77
N TYR A 181 -3.05 -17.83 -13.10
CA TYR A 181 -2.54 -16.50 -12.84
C TYR A 181 -1.22 -16.54 -12.06
N ASP A 182 -1.17 -17.30 -10.96
CA ASP A 182 0.00 -17.42 -10.10
C ASP A 182 1.20 -18.04 -10.83
N HIS A 183 0.94 -18.98 -11.74
CA HIS A 183 1.99 -19.55 -12.59
C HIS A 183 2.66 -18.49 -13.46
N VAL A 184 1.86 -17.64 -14.11
CA VAL A 184 2.37 -16.53 -14.94
C VAL A 184 3.03 -15.48 -14.06
N ALA A 185 2.42 -15.10 -12.92
CA ALA A 185 2.93 -14.09 -12.03
C ALA A 185 4.32 -14.44 -11.48
N LYS A 186 4.58 -15.71 -11.15
CA LYS A 186 5.89 -16.20 -10.70
C LYS A 186 6.97 -16.12 -11.78
N ARG A 187 6.60 -16.25 -13.06
CA ARG A 187 7.54 -16.27 -14.19
C ARG A 187 7.65 -14.93 -14.92
N ARG A 188 6.82 -13.94 -14.55
CA ARG A 188 6.67 -12.67 -15.28
C ARG A 188 7.99 -11.94 -15.54
N TYR A 189 8.89 -11.90 -14.56
CA TYR A 189 10.18 -11.24 -14.72
C TYR A 189 11.16 -12.05 -15.57
N GLY A 190 11.10 -13.38 -15.50
CA GLY A 190 11.96 -14.24 -16.34
C GLY A 190 11.53 -14.24 -17.81
N TRP A 191 10.23 -14.11 -18.08
CA TRP A 191 9.69 -14.13 -19.45
C TRP A 191 9.64 -12.75 -20.11
N PHE A 192 9.31 -11.70 -19.35
CA PHE A 192 9.09 -10.37 -19.90
C PHE A 192 10.09 -9.33 -19.41
N GLY A 193 10.93 -9.67 -18.43
CA GLY A 193 11.89 -8.75 -17.82
C GLY A 193 11.29 -7.87 -16.72
N LYS A 194 12.16 -7.02 -16.18
CA LYS A 194 11.85 -5.96 -15.20
C LYS A 194 12.70 -4.73 -15.53
N ALA A 195 12.15 -3.54 -15.31
CA ALA A 195 12.87 -2.29 -15.42
C ALA A 195 13.38 -1.79 -14.06
N ASP A 196 14.42 -0.96 -14.07
CA ASP A 196 14.95 -0.35 -12.83
C ASP A 196 14.08 0.79 -12.31
N ASN A 197 13.33 1.45 -13.21
CA ASN A 197 12.44 2.55 -12.90
C ASN A 197 11.03 2.25 -13.39
N CYS A 198 10.04 2.98 -12.85
CA CYS A 198 8.65 2.85 -13.27
C CYS A 198 8.52 3.11 -14.78
N LEU A 199 7.92 2.16 -15.50
CA LEU A 199 7.80 2.20 -16.97
C LEU A 199 6.84 3.29 -17.46
N VAL A 200 5.92 3.73 -16.61
CA VAL A 200 4.92 4.76 -16.93
C VAL A 200 5.56 6.10 -17.26
N LEU A 201 6.72 6.42 -16.66
CA LEU A 201 7.45 7.66 -16.91
C LEU A 201 7.91 7.81 -18.37
N ASN A 202 8.03 6.70 -19.11
CA ASN A 202 8.40 6.71 -20.52
C ASN A 202 7.21 6.99 -21.46
N ASP A 203 5.97 6.82 -20.97
CA ASP A 203 4.74 6.97 -21.72
C ASP A 203 3.93 8.16 -21.17
N THR A 204 4.42 9.38 -21.39
CA THR A 204 3.84 10.60 -20.80
C THR A 204 2.36 10.82 -21.17
N GLU A 205 1.94 10.34 -22.35
CA GLU A 205 0.55 10.39 -22.82
C GLU A 205 -0.43 9.61 -21.93
N LEU A 206 0.06 8.63 -21.18
CA LEU A 206 -0.77 7.79 -20.32
C LEU A 206 -0.96 8.36 -18.92
N LEU A 207 -0.15 9.34 -18.52
CA LEU A 207 -0.11 9.86 -17.14
C LEU A 207 -1.44 10.44 -16.67
N ASP A 208 -2.29 10.92 -17.57
CA ASP A 208 -3.63 11.43 -17.20
C ASP A 208 -4.57 10.35 -16.65
N ARG A 209 -4.23 9.07 -16.85
CA ARG A 209 -4.96 7.91 -16.31
C ARG A 209 -4.46 7.49 -14.93
N PHE A 210 -3.40 8.11 -14.44
CA PHE A 210 -2.74 7.75 -13.18
C PHE A 210 -3.08 8.76 -12.08
N ILE A 211 -3.45 8.23 -10.90
CA ILE A 211 -3.78 9.05 -9.73
C ILE A 211 -2.53 9.61 -9.04
N ASP A 212 -1.39 8.97 -9.26
CA ASP A 212 -0.07 9.31 -8.72
C ASP A 212 0.76 10.18 -9.66
N LYS A 213 0.15 10.75 -10.71
CA LYS A 213 0.83 11.54 -11.74
C LYS A 213 1.61 12.74 -11.17
N ASP A 214 1.10 13.40 -10.15
CA ASP A 214 1.74 14.59 -9.56
C ASP A 214 3.00 14.18 -8.78
N GLU A 215 2.93 13.06 -8.05
CA GLU A 215 4.09 12.44 -7.39
C GLU A 215 5.16 12.00 -8.40
N MET A 216 4.74 11.38 -9.51
CA MET A 216 5.63 10.93 -10.59
C MET A 216 6.35 12.10 -11.28
N THR A 217 5.63 13.20 -11.51
CA THR A 217 6.16 14.36 -12.23
C THR A 217 6.84 15.38 -11.31
N GLY A 218 6.76 15.19 -10.00
CA GLY A 218 7.39 16.05 -9.00
C GLY A 218 6.70 17.41 -8.85
N LYS A 219 5.39 17.46 -9.10
CA LYS A 219 4.54 18.64 -8.91
C LYS A 219 3.95 18.71 -7.51
#